data_AF-A0A9D7D850-F1
#
_entry.id   AF-A0A9D7D850-F1
#
_cell.length_a   1.000
_cell.length_b   1.000
_cell.length_c   1.000
_cell.angle_alpha   90.00
_cell.angle_beta   90.00
_cell.angle_gamma   90.00
#
_symmetry.space_group_name_H-M   'P 1'
#
loop_
_entity.id
_entity.type
_entity.pdbx_description
1 polymer ?
#
loop_
_entity_poly.entity_id
_entity_poly.type
_entity_poly.pdbx_seq_one_letter_code
_entity_poly.pdbx_strand_id
1 'polypeptide(L)' 'MQRRARQRRRGQEALDTLEELERGLVLGRASGGLQGRLEALHGRSEKTGDDGLDAVLHEIDVRLAVEAAKLERISGKL' A
#
# COMPACT_ATOMS: atom_id res chain seq x y z
N MET A 1 -6.27 2.56 22.26
CA MET A 1 -5.76 3.81 21.63
C MET A 1 -4.55 3.60 20.73
N GLN A 2 -3.44 3.02 21.22
CA GLN A 2 -2.20 2.98 20.43
C GLN A 2 -2.31 2.18 19.12
N ARG A 3 -3.03 1.05 19.09
CA ARG A 3 -3.24 0.25 17.85
C ARG A 3 -3.93 1.05 16.75
N ARG A 4 -5.05 1.71 17.08
CA ARG A 4 -5.79 2.58 16.17
C ARG A 4 -4.90 3.68 15.59
N ALA A 5 -4.11 4.34 16.43
CA ALA A 5 -3.19 5.39 15.98
C ALA A 5 -2.09 4.86 15.05
N ARG A 6 -1.53 3.68 15.35
CA ARG A 6 -0.53 3.01 14.49
C ARG A 6 -1.11 2.63 13.14
N GLN A 7 -2.27 1.98 13.12
CA GLN A 7 -2.92 1.56 11.88
C GLN A 7 -3.38 2.76 11.04
N ARG A 8 -3.82 3.86 11.67
CA ARG A 8 -4.06 5.12 10.95
C ARG A 8 -2.80 5.67 10.28
N ARG A 9 -1.66 5.68 11.00
CA ARG A 9 -0.37 6.10 10.42
C ARG A 9 0.07 5.21 9.27
N ARG A 10 -0.11 3.89 9.41
CA ARG A 10 0.16 2.92 8.35
C ARG A 10 -0.72 3.17 7.13
N GLY A 11 -2.01 3.43 7.33
CA GLY A 11 -2.93 3.79 6.24
C GLY A 11 -2.46 5.03 5.48
N GLN A 12 -1.99 6.06 6.20
CA GLN A 12 -1.42 7.25 5.56
C GLN A 12 -0.15 6.91 4.77
N GLU A 13 0.79 6.16 5.37
CA GLU A 13 2.02 5.71 4.69
C GLU A 13 1.71 4.89 3.42
N ALA A 14 0.65 4.08 3.45
CA ALA A 14 0.18 3.34 2.30
C ALA A 14 -0.37 4.24 1.20
N LEU A 15 -1.21 5.22 1.53
CA LEU A 15 -1.72 6.19 0.56
C LEU A 15 -0.60 7.00 -0.08
N ASP A 16 0.36 7.50 0.72
CA ASP A 16 1.50 8.26 0.22
C ASP A 16 2.38 7.41 -0.71
N THR A 17 2.56 6.12 -0.40
CA THR A 17 3.31 5.17 -1.24
C THR A 17 2.58 4.86 -2.56
N LEU A 18 1.25 4.73 -2.52
CA LEU A 18 0.44 4.55 -3.73
C LEU A 18 0.51 5.79 -4.65
N GLU A 19 0.52 6.99 -4.07
CA GLU A 19 0.67 8.24 -4.81
C GLU A 19 2.08 8.38 -5.41
N GLU A 20 3.12 7.97 -4.67
CA GLU A 20 4.49 7.88 -5.20
C GLU A 20 4.59 6.92 -6.40
N LEU A 21 3.92 5.77 -6.31
CA LEU A 21 3.82 4.83 -7.42
C LEU A 21 3.15 5.47 -8.64
N GLU A 22 2.00 6.11 -8.46
CA GLU A 22 1.26 6.76 -9.54
C GLU A 22 2.13 7.79 -10.27
N ARG A 23 2.79 8.67 -9.51
CA ARG A 23 3.74 9.66 -10.06
C ARG A 23 4.90 8.98 -10.80
N GLY A 24 5.47 7.93 -10.23
CA GLY A 24 6.55 7.16 -10.84
C GLY A 24 6.15 6.58 -12.19
N LEU A 25 4.96 5.98 -12.27
CA LEU A 25 4.42 5.42 -13.51
C LEU A 25 4.20 6.48 -14.58
N VAL A 26 3.64 7.64 -14.23
CA VAL A 26 3.44 8.77 -15.16
C VAL A 26 4.78 9.27 -15.72
N LEU A 27 5.83 9.26 -14.89
CA LEU A 27 7.17 9.70 -15.29
C LEU A 27 8.00 8.59 -15.98
N GLY A 28 7.45 7.38 -16.16
CA GLY A 28 8.16 6.24 -16.74
C GLY A 28 9.26 5.67 -15.82
N ARG A 29 9.17 5.93 -14.51
CA ARG A 29 10.13 5.51 -13.49
C ARG A 29 9.41 4.62 -12.46
N ALA A 30 9.22 3.35 -12.77
CA ALA A 30 8.81 2.38 -11.76
C ALA A 30 10.06 1.91 -11.00
N SER A 31 10.24 2.35 -9.74
CA SER A 31 11.39 1.97 -8.93
C SER A 31 11.21 0.55 -8.37
N GLY A 32 12.21 -0.31 -8.50
CA GLY A 32 12.17 -1.68 -7.96
C GLY A 32 11.98 -1.75 -6.43
N GLY A 33 12.30 -0.68 -5.70
CA GLY A 33 12.07 -0.59 -4.25
C GLY A 33 10.61 -0.37 -3.85
N LEU A 34 9.76 0.10 -4.77
CA LEU A 34 8.34 0.37 -4.47
C LEU A 34 7.55 -0.91 -4.24
N GLN A 35 7.81 -1.98 -5.00
CA GLN A 35 7.10 -3.25 -4.83
C GLN A 35 7.26 -3.80 -3.41
N GLY A 36 8.49 -3.89 -2.90
CA GLY A 36 8.76 -4.38 -1.54
C GLY A 36 8.13 -3.50 -0.46
N ARG A 37 8.02 -2.18 -0.69
CA ARG A 37 7.32 -1.27 0.25
C ARG A 37 5.82 -1.54 0.29
N LEU A 38 5.18 -1.77 -0.86
CA LEU A 38 3.74 -2.08 -0.93
C LEU A 38 3.44 -3.39 -0.19
N GLU A 39 4.25 -4.44 -0.42
CA GLU A 39 4.12 -5.73 0.24
C GLU A 39 4.33 -5.63 1.76
N ALA A 40 5.37 -4.90 2.19
CA ALA A 40 5.65 -4.69 3.61
C ALA A 40 4.57 -3.86 4.31
N LEU A 41 3.95 -2.90 3.61
CA LEU A 41 2.78 -2.20 4.12
C LEU A 41 1.61 -3.15 4.29
N HIS A 42 1.26 -3.93 3.27
CA HIS A 42 0.17 -4.90 3.30
C HIS A 42 0.32 -5.91 4.46
N GLY A 43 1.53 -6.45 4.68
CA GLY A 43 1.81 -7.42 5.75
C GLY A 43 1.67 -6.89 7.19
N ARG A 44 1.60 -5.56 7.39
CA ARG A 44 1.46 -4.92 8.72
C ARG A 44 -0.01 -4.70 9.17
N SER A 45 -0.98 -5.31 8.49
CA SER A 45 -2.40 -5.09 8.74
C SER A 45 -2.94 -5.73 10.00
N GLU A 46 -3.72 -4.96 10.74
CA GLU A 46 -4.38 -5.41 11.98
C GLU A 46 -5.72 -4.69 12.16
N LYS A 47 -6.73 -5.41 12.67
CA LYS A 47 -8.01 -4.79 13.04
C LYS A 47 -7.83 -3.78 14.17
N THR A 48 -8.42 -2.60 14.02
CA THR A 48 -8.35 -1.52 15.00
C THR A 48 -9.44 -1.62 16.05
N GLY A 49 -10.57 -2.26 15.72
CA GLY A 49 -11.78 -2.29 16.56
C GLY A 49 -12.70 -1.09 16.34
N ASP A 50 -12.45 -0.31 15.29
CA ASP A 50 -13.33 0.72 14.76
C ASP A 50 -13.72 0.29 13.34
N ASP A 51 -14.98 -0.08 13.15
CA ASP A 51 -15.44 -0.72 11.90
C ASP A 51 -15.28 0.19 10.68
N GLY A 52 -15.46 1.50 10.85
CA GLY A 52 -15.29 2.48 9.77
C GLY A 52 -13.83 2.59 9.35
N LEU A 53 -12.91 2.67 10.32
CA LEU A 53 -11.49 2.68 10.03
C LEU A 53 -11.02 1.35 9.43
N ASP A 54 -11.51 0.22 9.96
CA ASP A 54 -11.14 -1.11 9.48
C ASP A 54 -11.60 -1.34 8.04
N ALA A 55 -12.78 -0.83 7.65
CA ALA A 55 -13.25 -0.88 6.27
C ALA A 55 -12.34 -0.10 5.30
N VAL A 56 -11.95 1.12 5.67
CA VAL A 56 -11.05 1.95 4.84
C VAL A 56 -9.66 1.31 4.73
N LEU A 57 -9.12 0.82 5.84
CA LEU A 57 -7.82 0.14 5.83
C LEU A 57 -7.84 -1.12 4.98
N HIS A 58 -8.96 -1.86 4.98
CA HIS A 58 -9.14 -3.01 4.11
C HIS A 58 -9.11 -2.64 2.62
N GLU A 59 -9.79 -1.56 2.23
CA GLU A 59 -9.76 -1.07 0.83
C GLU A 59 -8.33 -0.67 0.41
N ILE A 60 -7.61 0.03 1.29
CA ILE A 60 -6.20 0.37 1.09
C ILE A 60 -5.36 -0.91 0.89
N ASP A 61 -5.57 -1.93 1.72
CA ASP A 61 -4.84 -3.20 1.64
C ASP A 61 -5.09 -3.94 0.33
N VAL A 62 -6.33 -3.94 -0.17
CA VAL A 62 -6.67 -4.50 -1.48
C VAL A 62 -5.91 -3.76 -2.59
N ARG A 63 -5.89 -2.42 -2.53
CA ARG A 63 -5.16 -1.62 -3.51
C ARG A 63 -3.66 -1.88 -3.48
N LEU A 64 -3.05 -1.97 -2.30
CA LEU A 64 -1.63 -2.33 -2.14
C LEU A 64 -1.30 -3.66 -2.82
N ALA A 65 -2.11 -4.70 -2.57
CA ALA A 65 -1.91 -6.02 -3.14
C ALA A 65 -2.03 -6.01 -4.68
N VAL A 66 -3.04 -5.31 -5.20
CA VAL A 66 -3.24 -5.16 -6.66
C VAL A 66 -2.07 -4.45 -7.32
N GLU A 67 -1.60 -3.35 -6.74
CA GLU A 67 -0.48 -2.60 -7.32
C GLU A 67 0.85 -3.35 -7.23
N ALA A 68 1.11 -4.08 -6.15
CA ALA A 68 2.26 -4.98 -6.05
C ALA A 68 2.23 -6.05 -7.16
N ALA A 69 1.09 -6.72 -7.37
CA ALA A 69 0.94 -7.72 -8.42
C ALA A 69 1.07 -7.13 -9.84
N LYS A 70 0.62 -5.90 -10.06
CA LYS A 70 0.82 -5.20 -11.35
C LYS A 70 2.30 -4.90 -11.59
N LEU A 71 3.03 -4.45 -10.57
CA LEU A 71 4.46 -4.19 -10.66
C LEU A 71 5.26 -5.47 -10.92
N GLU A 72 4.90 -6.57 -10.28
CA GLU A 72 5.48 -7.89 -10.55
C GLU A 72 5.27 -8.28 -12.02
N ARG A 73 4.05 -8.12 -12.55
CA ARG A 73 3.73 -8.41 -13.95
C ARG A 73 4.45 -7.51 -14.96
N ILE A 74 4.72 -6.26 -14.62
CA ILE A 74 5.47 -5.33 -15.47
C ILE A 74 6.95 -5.70 -15.45
N SER A 75 7.49 -6.00 -14.27
CA SER A 75 8.90 -6.36 -14.09
C SER A 75 9.25 -7.73 -14.67
N GLY A 76 8.35 -8.71 -14.57
CA GLY A 76 8.53 -10.06 -15.13
C GLY A 76 8.24 -10.16 -16.64
N LYS A 77 7.90 -9.05 -17.31
CA LYS A 77 7.76 -8.95 -18.77
C LYS A 77 8.98 -8.32 -19.46
N LEU A 78 10.03 -7.99 -18.71
CA LEU A 78 11.38 -7.69 -19.21
C LEU A 78 12.21 -8.98 -19.21
#